data_AF-A0A955SGL2-F1
#
_entry.id   AF-A0A955SGL2-F1
#
_cell.length_a   1.000
_cell.length_b   1.000
_cell.length_c   1.000
_cell.angle_alpha   90.00
_cell.angle_beta   90.00
_cell.angle_gamma   90.00
#
_symmetry.space_group_name_H-M   'P 1'
#
loop_
_entity.id
_entity.type
_entity.pdbx_description
1 polymer ?
#
loop_
_entity_poly.entity_id
_entity_poly.type
_entity_poly.pdbx_seq_one_letter_code
_entity_poly.pdbx_strand_id
1 'polypeptide(L)'
;MTEMTVKPSKPGAPADRIPKRERDLLLRRSDVIRLVLAAIFALLTFRLYALQFLNKQEFSGLSQKNVERRIVLDPVRGRFFDRNGNLLVKNEPYYRLVLDRSWRGKTADGLSMKECQESLNKVSRLLGWPETKLEKLNPILQAVFRGWVPDQFRSPSGYVILQDRLNLEETIRIEENQAK
;
A
#
# COMPACT_ATOMS: atom_id res chain seq x y z
N MET A 1 17.78 -24.88 -97.05
CA MET A 1 17.16 -25.91 -96.20
C MET A 1 18.25 -26.52 -95.33
N THR A 2 18.49 -25.96 -94.13
CA THR A 2 19.22 -26.63 -93.05
C THR A 2 18.78 -25.97 -91.75
N GLU A 3 17.78 -26.57 -91.09
CA GLU A 3 17.32 -26.12 -89.78
C GLU A 3 18.45 -26.29 -88.76
N MET A 4 18.88 -25.19 -88.15
CA MET A 4 19.71 -25.22 -86.95
C MET A 4 18.83 -25.68 -85.78
N THR A 5 18.93 -26.96 -85.43
CA THR A 5 18.32 -27.52 -84.24
C THR A 5 19.07 -27.03 -82.99
N VAL A 6 18.52 -25.98 -82.36
CA VAL A 6 19.00 -25.49 -81.06
C VAL A 6 18.70 -26.55 -80.00
N LYS A 7 19.76 -27.15 -79.45
CA LYS A 7 19.71 -28.10 -78.34
C LYS A 7 19.33 -27.34 -77.05
N PRO A 8 18.33 -27.78 -76.26
CA PRO A 8 17.94 -27.05 -75.05
C PRO A 8 19.07 -27.12 -74.00
N SER A 9 19.45 -25.97 -73.46
CA SER A 9 20.37 -25.88 -72.33
C SER A 9 19.72 -26.49 -71.09
N LYS A 10 20.44 -27.39 -70.40
CA LYS A 10 20.01 -28.04 -69.15
C LYS A 10 19.53 -26.98 -68.15
N PRO A 11 18.39 -27.18 -67.46
CA PRO A 11 17.99 -26.29 -66.38
C PRO A 11 19.07 -26.32 -65.28
N GLY A 12 19.49 -25.13 -64.84
CA GLY A 12 20.50 -24.98 -63.79
C GLY A 12 20.13 -25.79 -62.55
N ALA A 13 21.12 -26.50 -62.00
CA ALA A 13 20.97 -27.21 -60.74
C ALA A 13 20.43 -26.26 -59.65
N PRO A 14 19.47 -26.67 -58.81
CA PRO A 14 18.94 -25.80 -57.78
C PRO A 14 20.05 -25.39 -56.82
N ALA A 15 20.29 -24.09 -56.75
CA ALA A 15 21.16 -23.47 -55.77
C ALA A 15 20.72 -23.87 -54.35
N ASP A 16 21.69 -24.28 -53.55
CA ASP A 16 21.61 -24.46 -52.10
C ASP A 16 20.62 -25.51 -51.56
N ARG A 17 20.89 -26.79 -51.85
CA ARG A 17 20.42 -27.88 -50.99
C ARG A 17 21.54 -28.25 -50.01
N ILE A 18 21.59 -27.58 -48.85
CA ILE A 18 22.41 -28.02 -47.71
C ILE A 18 22.21 -29.54 -47.55
N PRO A 19 23.27 -30.37 -47.67
CA PRO A 19 23.17 -31.82 -47.66
C PRO A 19 22.49 -32.29 -46.36
N LYS A 20 21.62 -33.31 -46.44
CA LYS A 20 20.81 -33.79 -45.30
C LYS A 20 21.62 -33.96 -44.00
N ARG A 21 22.85 -34.48 -44.13
CA ARG A 21 23.77 -34.71 -43.01
C ARG A 21 24.19 -33.42 -42.28
N GLU A 22 24.36 -32.30 -42.98
CA GLU A 22 24.65 -31.01 -42.37
C GLU A 22 23.41 -30.39 -41.73
N ARG A 23 22.23 -30.57 -42.35
CA ARG A 23 20.95 -30.18 -41.72
C ARG A 23 20.73 -30.92 -40.41
N ASP A 24 20.99 -32.23 -40.36
CA ASP A 24 20.81 -33.03 -39.14
C ASP A 24 21.77 -32.60 -38.02
N LEU A 25 22.99 -32.18 -38.36
CA LEU A 25 23.95 -31.62 -37.41
C LEU A 25 23.52 -30.24 -36.89
N LEU A 26 23.00 -29.38 -37.76
CA LEU A 26 22.49 -28.04 -37.39
C LEU A 26 21.20 -28.14 -36.55
N LEU A 27 20.31 -29.07 -36.87
CA LEU A 27 19.08 -29.34 -36.13
C LEU A 27 19.40 -29.88 -34.72
N ARG A 28 20.31 -30.86 -34.61
CA ARG A 28 20.77 -31.37 -33.30
C ARG A 28 21.41 -30.30 -32.43
N ARG A 29 22.23 -29.41 -33.01
CA ARG A 29 22.81 -28.27 -32.26
C ARG A 29 21.74 -27.29 -31.78
N SER A 30 20.73 -27.03 -32.62
CA SER A 30 19.59 -26.17 -32.27
C SER A 30 18.74 -26.77 -31.15
N ASP A 31 18.56 -28.09 -31.14
CA ASP A 31 17.79 -28.79 -30.10
C ASP A 31 18.48 -28.75 -28.73
N VAL A 32 19.80 -28.86 -28.69
CA VAL A 32 20.57 -28.69 -27.44
C VAL A 32 20.38 -27.27 -26.88
N ILE A 33 20.45 -26.25 -27.72
CA ILE A 33 20.26 -24.85 -27.29
C ILE A 33 18.83 -24.63 -26.76
N ARG A 34 17.81 -25.18 -27.43
CA ARG A 34 16.42 -25.13 -26.97
C ARG A 34 16.23 -25.80 -25.62
N LEU A 35 16.87 -26.95 -25.40
CA LEU A 35 16.78 -27.70 -24.15
C LEU A 35 17.44 -26.93 -23.00
N VAL A 36 18.61 -26.35 -23.23
CA VAL A 36 19.29 -25.49 -22.23
C VAL A 36 18.43 -24.28 -21.89
N LEU A 37 17.86 -23.61 -22.90
CA LEU A 37 16.99 -22.45 -22.68
C LEU A 37 15.74 -22.84 -21.89
N ALA A 38 15.09 -23.96 -22.23
CA ALA A 38 13.94 -24.48 -21.50
C ALA A 38 14.28 -24.81 -20.04
N ALA A 39 15.46 -25.37 -19.77
CA ALA A 39 15.92 -25.65 -18.41
C ALA A 39 16.13 -24.36 -17.59
N ILE A 40 16.70 -23.32 -18.20
CA ILE A 40 16.85 -22.00 -17.55
C ILE A 40 15.48 -21.40 -17.23
N PHE A 41 14.54 -21.40 -18.17
CA PHE A 41 13.18 -20.91 -17.93
C PHE A 41 12.44 -21.72 -16.86
N ALA A 42 12.58 -23.04 -16.86
CA ALA A 42 12.01 -23.90 -15.82
C ALA A 42 12.57 -23.56 -14.44
N LEU A 43 13.90 -23.36 -14.32
CA LEU A 43 14.54 -22.97 -13.07
C LEU A 43 14.05 -21.60 -12.58
N LEU A 44 13.97 -20.60 -13.47
CA LEU A 44 13.46 -19.27 -13.15
C LEU A 44 11.98 -19.31 -12.73
N THR A 45 11.17 -20.11 -13.42
CA THR A 45 9.75 -20.30 -13.10
C THR A 45 9.58 -20.95 -11.74
N PHE A 46 10.37 -21.99 -11.44
CA PHE A 46 10.38 -22.63 -10.13
C PHE A 46 10.84 -21.65 -9.03
N ARG A 47 11.89 -20.86 -9.29
CA ARG A 47 12.39 -19.85 -8.34
C ARG A 47 11.33 -18.79 -8.06
N LEU A 48 10.63 -18.33 -9.10
CA LEU A 48 9.54 -17.36 -8.98
C LEU A 48 8.37 -17.97 -8.20
N TYR A 49 7.97 -19.20 -8.51
CA TYR A 49 6.91 -19.92 -7.80
C TYR A 49 7.26 -20.09 -6.31
N ALA A 50 8.51 -20.47 -6.02
CA ALA A 50 8.99 -20.58 -4.64
C ALA A 50 8.90 -19.23 -3.90
N LEU A 51 9.33 -18.12 -4.52
CA LEU A 51 9.19 -16.79 -3.93
C LEU A 51 7.73 -16.40 -3.70
N GLN A 52 6.82 -16.77 -4.60
CA GLN A 52 5.39 -16.49 -4.45
C GLN A 52 4.71 -17.36 -3.39
N PHE A 53 5.16 -18.59 -3.15
CA PHE A 53 4.54 -19.50 -2.17
C PHE A 53 5.15 -19.35 -0.77
N LEU A 54 6.48 -19.26 -0.66
CA LEU A 54 7.19 -19.13 0.63
C LEU A 54 7.05 -17.71 1.22
N ASN A 55 7.08 -16.67 0.40
CA ASN A 55 7.15 -15.28 0.89
C ASN A 55 5.85 -14.47 0.67
N LYS A 56 4.73 -15.15 0.36
CA LYS A 56 3.42 -14.48 0.17
C LYS A 56 2.97 -13.70 1.41
N GLN A 57 3.30 -14.20 2.61
CA GLN A 57 2.98 -13.54 3.87
C GLN A 57 3.93 -12.40 4.22
N GLU A 58 5.23 -12.49 3.91
CA GLU A 58 6.21 -11.46 4.28
C GLU A 58 6.19 -10.23 3.37
N PHE A 59 6.06 -10.38 2.04
CA PHE A 59 6.08 -9.20 1.16
C PHE A 59 4.81 -8.34 1.21
N SER A 60 3.65 -8.96 1.50
CA SER A 60 2.41 -8.20 1.72
C SER A 60 2.51 -7.33 2.99
N GLY A 61 3.15 -7.85 4.05
CA GLY A 61 3.36 -7.12 5.29
C GLY A 61 4.50 -6.09 5.25
N LEU A 62 5.58 -6.35 4.49
CA LEU A 62 6.77 -5.49 4.44
C LEU A 62 6.61 -4.29 3.49
N SER A 63 5.84 -4.42 2.41
CA SER A 63 5.52 -3.29 1.52
C SER A 63 4.74 -2.19 2.25
N GLN A 64 3.80 -2.57 3.14
CA GLN A 64 3.08 -1.63 3.98
C GLN A 64 3.95 -0.96 5.05
N LYS A 65 4.98 -1.66 5.55
CA LYS A 65 5.88 -1.14 6.61
C LYS A 65 6.95 -0.17 6.10
N ASN A 66 7.24 -0.17 4.79
CA ASN A 66 8.37 0.57 4.22
C ASN A 66 8.01 1.87 3.50
N VAL A 67 6.80 2.41 3.68
CA VAL A 67 6.57 3.82 3.36
C VAL A 67 7.22 4.63 4.48
N GLU A 68 8.46 5.05 4.26
CA GLU A 68 9.16 5.99 5.13
C GLU A 68 8.35 7.29 5.19
N ARG A 69 7.50 7.40 6.21
CA ARG A 69 6.70 8.59 6.44
C ARG A 69 7.62 9.64 7.04
N ARG A 70 8.05 10.59 6.22
CA ARG A 70 8.69 11.81 6.72
C ARG A 70 7.65 12.58 7.53
N ILE A 71 7.80 12.55 8.85
CA ILE A 71 7.03 13.40 9.76
C ILE A 71 7.83 14.69 9.90
N VAL A 72 7.36 15.77 9.31
CA VAL A 72 7.91 17.11 9.59
C VAL A 72 7.38 17.51 10.96
N LEU A 73 8.29 17.62 11.93
CA LEU A 73 7.97 18.18 13.24
C LEU A 73 8.16 19.69 13.16
N ASP A 74 7.05 20.43 13.23
CA ASP A 74 7.12 21.88 13.27
C ASP A 74 7.87 22.34 14.53
N PRO A 75 8.80 23.30 14.43
CA PRO A 75 9.49 23.82 15.58
C PRO A 75 8.51 24.56 16.51
N VAL A 76 8.75 24.44 17.82
CA VAL A 76 7.97 25.19 18.82
C VAL A 76 8.17 26.69 18.60
N ARG A 77 7.07 27.46 18.47
CA ARG A 77 7.15 28.93 18.30
C ARG A 77 7.83 29.58 19.51
N GLY A 78 8.63 30.61 19.27
CA GLY A 78 9.26 31.39 20.34
C GLY A 78 8.24 32.08 21.26
N ARG A 79 8.63 32.28 22.53
CA ARG A 79 7.88 33.12 23.47
C ARG A 79 8.17 34.58 23.17
N PHE A 80 7.13 35.39 23.02
CA PHE A 80 7.28 36.83 22.79
C PHE A 80 7.18 37.58 24.12
N PHE A 81 8.15 38.45 24.38
CA PHE A 81 8.21 39.29 25.56
C PHE A 81 8.07 40.76 25.17
N ASP A 82 7.38 41.53 26.00
CA ASP A 82 7.38 42.99 25.91
C ASP A 82 8.75 43.56 26.36
N ARG A 83 8.97 44.87 26.14
CA ARG A 83 10.17 45.61 26.59
C ARG A 83 10.44 45.49 28.09
N ASN A 84 9.39 45.27 28.87
CA ASN A 84 9.44 45.08 30.32
C ASN A 84 9.63 43.61 30.75
N GLY A 85 9.85 42.68 29.81
CA GLY A 85 9.99 41.25 30.09
C GLY A 85 8.67 40.50 30.34
N ASN A 86 7.53 41.13 30.09
CA ASN A 86 6.22 40.51 30.26
C ASN A 86 5.91 39.57 29.09
N LEU A 87 5.47 38.34 29.38
CA LEU A 87 5.10 37.35 28.37
C LEU A 87 3.79 37.73 27.67
N LEU A 88 3.85 37.99 26.35
CA LEU A 88 2.69 38.37 25.54
C LEU A 88 2.08 37.18 24.81
N VAL A 89 2.91 36.25 24.33
CA VAL A 89 2.47 35.10 23.53
C VAL A 89 3.18 33.84 24.02
N LYS A 90 2.40 32.81 24.32
CA LYS A 90 2.85 31.47 24.72
C LYS A 90 2.22 30.41 23.82
N ASN A 91 2.91 29.28 23.68
CA ASN A 91 2.30 28.08 23.11
C ASN A 91 1.62 27.29 24.22
N GLU A 92 0.41 26.81 23.96
CA GLU A 92 -0.31 25.91 24.83
C GLU A 92 -0.55 24.61 24.06
N PRO A 93 -0.17 23.45 24.61
CA PRO A 93 -0.44 22.17 23.97
C PRO A 93 -1.95 21.96 23.92
N TYR A 94 -2.40 21.38 22.81
CA TYR A 94 -3.80 21.10 22.56
C TYR A 94 -3.91 19.68 22.02
N TYR A 95 -4.80 18.89 22.60
CA TYR A 95 -5.01 17.49 22.26
C TYR A 95 -6.43 17.30 21.74
N ARG A 96 -6.54 16.54 20.64
CA ARG A 96 -7.80 16.23 19.98
C ARG A 96 -7.96 14.72 19.88
N LEU A 97 -9.16 14.24 20.16
CA LEU A 97 -9.52 12.84 19.95
C LEU A 97 -10.14 12.68 18.57
N VAL A 98 -9.53 11.80 17.78
CA VAL A 98 -9.92 11.54 16.39
C VAL A 98 -10.18 10.06 16.16
N LEU A 99 -11.08 9.77 15.24
CA LEU A 99 -11.34 8.46 14.69
C LEU A 99 -10.80 8.40 13.26
N ASP A 100 -9.85 7.51 13.04
CA ASP A 100 -9.30 7.21 11.72
C ASP A 100 -9.63 5.76 11.36
N ARG A 101 -10.40 5.56 10.29
CA ARG A 101 -10.81 4.22 9.83
C ARG A 101 -9.62 3.42 9.27
N SER A 102 -8.60 4.10 8.77
CA SER A 102 -7.40 3.46 8.23
C SER A 102 -6.47 2.94 9.33
N TRP A 103 -6.62 3.44 10.55
CA TRP A 103 -5.75 3.12 11.68
C TRP A 103 -6.01 1.71 12.24
N ARG A 104 -5.07 0.77 12.06
CA ARG A 104 -5.17 -0.64 12.56
C ARG A 104 -6.38 -1.43 12.04
N GLY A 105 -6.98 -1.05 10.91
CA GLY A 105 -8.05 -1.83 10.29
C GLY A 105 -7.58 -3.26 9.95
N LYS A 106 -8.27 -4.28 10.48
CA LYS A 106 -7.99 -5.70 10.17
C LYS A 106 -8.61 -6.15 8.85
N THR A 107 -9.59 -5.39 8.36
CA THR A 107 -10.30 -5.62 7.10
C THR A 107 -9.75 -4.76 5.97
N ALA A 108 -9.95 -5.20 4.72
CA ALA A 108 -9.47 -4.50 3.52
C ALA A 108 -9.97 -3.04 3.43
N ASP A 109 -11.15 -2.75 3.98
CA ASP A 109 -11.77 -1.42 3.97
C ASP A 109 -11.44 -0.53 5.20
N GLY A 110 -10.62 -1.02 6.14
CA GLY A 110 -10.29 -0.34 7.41
C GLY A 110 -10.98 -0.95 8.63
N LEU A 111 -11.24 -0.18 9.68
CA LEU A 111 -12.03 -0.61 10.85
C LEU A 111 -13.47 -0.97 10.46
N SER A 112 -14.03 -2.02 11.08
CA SER A 112 -15.47 -2.35 11.00
C SER A 112 -16.31 -1.45 11.92
N MET A 113 -17.60 -1.27 11.59
CA MET A 113 -18.54 -0.50 12.43
C MET A 113 -18.64 -1.06 13.85
N LYS A 114 -18.58 -2.39 14.00
CA LYS A 114 -18.62 -3.04 15.33
C LYS A 114 -17.39 -2.70 16.17
N GLU A 115 -16.19 -2.78 15.56
CA GLU A 115 -14.92 -2.45 16.24
C GLU A 115 -14.85 -0.97 16.59
N CYS A 116 -15.38 -0.11 15.72
CA CYS A 116 -15.48 1.32 15.97
C CYS A 116 -16.40 1.62 17.16
N GLN A 117 -17.57 0.97 17.22
CA GLN A 117 -18.51 1.14 18.34
C GLN A 117 -17.90 0.62 19.65
N GLU A 118 -17.21 -0.51 19.63
CA GLU A 118 -16.53 -1.07 20.79
C GLU A 118 -15.44 -0.13 21.31
N SER A 119 -14.61 0.41 20.41
CA SER A 119 -13.57 1.38 20.74
C SER A 119 -14.16 2.67 21.32
N LEU A 120 -15.26 3.16 20.73
CA LEU A 120 -15.96 4.35 21.25
C LEU A 120 -16.52 4.09 22.65
N ASN A 121 -17.13 2.93 22.88
CA ASN A 121 -17.64 2.54 24.20
C ASN A 121 -16.50 2.44 25.23
N LYS A 122 -15.35 1.89 24.85
CA LYS A 122 -14.15 1.83 25.72
C LYS A 122 -13.69 3.24 26.10
N VAL A 123 -13.53 4.13 25.12
CA VAL A 123 -13.13 5.52 25.35
C VAL A 123 -14.15 6.27 26.20
N SER A 124 -15.44 6.08 25.94
CA SER A 124 -16.53 6.69 26.72
C SER A 124 -16.44 6.33 28.20
N ARG A 125 -16.15 5.05 28.52
CA ARG A 125 -15.98 4.59 29.90
C ARG A 125 -14.73 5.17 30.55
N LEU A 126 -13.62 5.26 29.80
CA LEU A 126 -12.36 5.82 30.30
C LEU A 126 -12.46 7.32 30.62
N LEU A 127 -13.17 8.06 29.79
CA LEU A 127 -13.32 9.51 29.92
C LEU A 127 -14.54 9.94 30.73
N GLY A 128 -15.39 9.00 31.14
CA GLY A 128 -16.63 9.30 31.87
C GLY A 128 -17.60 10.16 31.06
N TRP A 129 -17.68 9.97 29.75
CA TRP A 129 -18.59 10.75 28.92
C TRP A 129 -20.05 10.41 29.21
N PRO A 130 -20.95 11.41 29.21
CA PRO A 130 -22.37 11.18 29.37
C PRO A 130 -22.94 10.46 28.14
N GLU A 131 -23.95 9.60 28.35
CA GLU A 131 -24.62 8.85 27.28
C GLU A 131 -25.18 9.77 26.18
N THR A 132 -25.62 10.98 26.55
CA THR A 132 -26.10 12.02 25.61
C THR A 132 -25.06 12.40 24.55
N LYS A 133 -23.77 12.28 24.86
CA LYS A 133 -22.69 12.52 23.89
C LYS A 133 -22.57 11.36 22.91
N LEU A 134 -22.75 10.13 23.37
CA LEU A 134 -22.74 8.93 22.51
C LEU A 134 -23.91 8.94 21.53
N GLU A 135 -25.10 9.35 21.98
CA GLU A 135 -26.27 9.48 21.12
C GLU A 135 -26.04 10.46 19.95
N LYS A 136 -25.32 11.56 20.19
CA LYS A 136 -24.93 12.52 19.14
C LYS A 136 -23.87 11.97 18.20
N LEU A 137 -22.96 11.13 18.70
CA LEU A 137 -21.87 10.55 17.91
C LEU A 137 -22.31 9.36 17.05
N ASN A 138 -23.29 8.57 17.50
CA ASN A 138 -23.81 7.42 16.76
C ASN A 138 -24.23 7.71 15.31
N PRO A 139 -25.03 8.75 14.99
CA PRO A 139 -25.38 9.05 13.60
C PRO A 139 -24.16 9.50 12.78
N ILE A 140 -23.20 10.19 13.40
CA ILE A 140 -21.96 10.59 12.75
C ILE A 140 -21.13 9.35 12.41
N LEU A 141 -21.00 8.39 13.33
CA LEU A 141 -20.34 7.12 13.05
C LEU A 141 -21.02 6.41 11.88
N GLN A 142 -22.34 6.25 11.90
CA GLN A 142 -23.05 5.61 10.79
C GLN A 142 -22.80 6.32 9.46
N ALA A 143 -22.75 7.66 9.47
CA ALA A 143 -22.42 8.45 8.30
C ALA A 143 -21.01 8.14 7.76
N VAL A 144 -20.00 8.04 8.64
CA VAL A 144 -18.61 7.69 8.29
C VAL A 144 -18.56 6.36 7.51
N PHE A 145 -19.34 5.36 7.94
CA PHE A 145 -19.42 4.07 7.26
C PHE A 145 -20.21 4.11 5.95
N ARG A 146 -21.10 5.09 5.78
CA ARG A 146 -21.80 5.37 4.51
C ARG A 146 -20.99 6.24 3.54
N GLY A 147 -19.76 6.61 3.91
CA GLY A 147 -18.88 7.43 3.07
C GLY A 147 -19.16 8.93 3.12
N TRP A 148 -20.02 9.39 4.02
CA TRP A 148 -20.37 10.80 4.19
C TRP A 148 -20.06 11.28 5.61
N VAL A 149 -19.42 12.43 5.78
CA VAL A 149 -19.15 13.02 7.10
C VAL A 149 -19.44 14.50 7.01
N PRO A 150 -20.22 15.09 7.94
CA PRO A 150 -20.43 16.54 7.96
C PRO A 150 -19.10 17.28 8.05
N ASP A 151 -18.95 18.39 7.31
CA ASP A 151 -17.68 19.13 7.22
C ASP A 151 -17.13 19.58 8.58
N GLN A 152 -18.02 19.92 9.51
CA GLN A 152 -17.68 20.27 10.90
C GLN A 152 -16.91 19.18 11.68
N PHE A 153 -17.07 17.90 11.30
CA PHE A 153 -16.36 16.77 11.94
C PHE A 153 -15.26 16.19 11.04
N ARG A 154 -15.15 16.63 9.79
CA ARG A 154 -14.20 16.12 8.81
C ARG A 154 -12.91 16.92 8.87
N SER A 155 -11.80 16.23 9.09
CA SER A 155 -10.47 16.83 8.89
C SER A 155 -10.07 16.83 7.41
N PRO A 156 -9.25 17.78 6.94
CA PRO A 156 -8.70 17.76 5.58
C PRO A 156 -8.00 16.45 5.20
N SER A 157 -7.41 15.77 6.19
CA SER A 157 -6.75 14.47 6.07
C SER A 157 -7.70 13.27 6.18
N GLY A 158 -9.01 13.49 6.31
CA GLY A 158 -10.02 12.44 6.22
C GLY A 158 -10.40 11.72 7.53
N TYR A 159 -9.75 12.04 8.65
CA TYR A 159 -10.19 11.54 9.96
C TYR A 159 -11.36 12.35 10.54
N VAL A 160 -12.09 11.72 11.46
CA VAL A 160 -13.30 12.25 12.08
C VAL A 160 -12.97 12.75 13.47
N ILE A 161 -13.31 13.99 13.77
CA ILE A 161 -13.02 14.61 15.07
C ILE A 161 -14.12 14.23 16.05
N LEU A 162 -13.78 13.49 17.12
CA LEU A 162 -14.74 13.09 18.16
C LEU A 162 -14.82 14.13 19.29
N GLN A 163 -13.68 14.71 19.65
CA GLN A 163 -13.60 15.79 20.63
C GLN A 163 -12.44 16.70 20.30
N ASP A 164 -12.73 17.99 20.21
CA ASP A 164 -11.77 19.00 19.79
C ASP A 164 -10.73 19.26 20.90
N ARG A 165 -11.15 19.59 22.12
CA ARG A 165 -10.26 19.86 23.27
C ARG A 165 -10.32 18.70 24.28
N LEU A 166 -9.22 18.00 24.50
CA LEU A 166 -9.05 17.12 25.66
C LEU A 166 -8.29 17.84 26.77
N ASN A 167 -8.70 17.59 28.00
CA ASN A 167 -7.96 18.03 29.17
C ASN A 167 -6.69 17.17 29.34
N LEU A 168 -5.69 17.69 30.04
CA LEU A 168 -4.43 16.96 30.26
C LEU A 168 -4.67 15.62 30.99
N GLU A 169 -5.57 15.61 31.98
CA GLU A 169 -5.93 14.37 32.70
C GLU A 169 -6.58 13.33 31.77
N GLU A 170 -7.50 13.75 30.91
CA GLU A 170 -8.14 12.88 29.92
C GLU A 170 -7.11 12.31 28.95
N THR A 171 -6.14 13.14 28.53
CA THR A 171 -5.06 12.76 27.62
C THR A 171 -4.16 11.70 28.26
N ILE A 172 -3.73 11.91 29.51
CA ILE A 172 -2.90 10.95 30.26
C ILE A 172 -3.64 9.61 30.41
N ARG A 173 -4.92 9.64 30.78
CA ARG A 173 -5.73 8.40 30.91
C ARG A 173 -5.81 7.59 29.62
N ILE A 174 -5.89 8.27 28.48
CA ILE A 174 -5.91 7.60 27.16
C ILE A 174 -4.55 6.98 26.86
N GLU A 175 -3.46 7.74 27.00
CA GLU A 175 -2.09 7.28 26.74
C GLU A 175 -1.74 6.02 27.56
N GLU A 176 -2.04 6.03 28.86
CA GLU A 176 -1.81 4.88 29.74
C GLU A 176 -2.58 3.62 29.32
N ASN A 177 -3.74 3.79 28.69
CA ASN A 177 -4.59 2.69 28.21
C ASN A 177 -4.34 2.30 26.75
N GLN A 178 -3.53 3.06 26.00
CA GLN A 178 -3.09 2.71 24.65
C GLN A 178 -1.81 1.86 24.62
N ALA A 179 -0.97 1.97 25.65
CA ALA A 179 0.29 1.23 25.79
C ALA A 179 0.14 -0.23 26.26
N LYS A 180 -1.09 -0.67 26.54
CA LYS A 180 -1.45 -2.06 26.89
C LYS A 180 -2.16 -2.75 25.73
#